data_AF-A0A941IS84-F1
#
_entry.id   AF-A0A941IS84-F1
#
_cell.length_a   1.000
_cell.length_b   1.000
_cell.length_c   1.000
_cell.angle_alpha   90.00
_cell.angle_beta   90.00
_cell.angle_gamma   90.00
#
_symmetry.space_group_name_H-M   'P 1'
#
loop_
_entity.id
_entity.type
_entity.pdbx_description
1 polymer ?
#
loop_
_entity_poly.entity_id
_entity_poly.type
_entity_poly.pdbx_seq_one_letter_code
_entity_poly.pdbx_strand_id
1 'polypeptide(L)'
;MTSPFFTLPLLIASLYGLYFTPLFDTLMSTWWGHDLMLGHFVAVGSLFYFPLLGVDPAPRKPHPVIGMLELTVGMPFHAFFGITVMMSTSLVTPFFAHPPQQWGIEPLADQSTAGAIAWAFGEIPTLIMLLVMAARWMRSEQRVARRTDRAADRDGDAELTAYNRYLAELSAAGSDWAGVATSPPDR
;
A
#
# COMPACT_ATOMS: atom_id res chain seq x y z
N MET A 1 2.76 -9.62 13.78
CA MET A 1 3.68 -8.46 13.67
C MET A 1 3.70 -7.86 12.25
N THR A 2 3.17 -8.59 11.27
CA THR A 2 2.88 -8.13 9.91
C THR A 2 1.43 -7.68 9.77
N SER A 3 1.07 -6.55 10.40
CA SER A 3 -0.19 -5.87 10.07
C SER A 3 0.12 -4.66 9.18
N PRO A 4 -0.76 -4.32 8.22
CA PRO A 4 -0.61 -3.13 7.36
C PRO A 4 -0.36 -1.85 8.17
N PHE A 5 -0.98 -1.78 9.34
CA PHE A 5 -0.86 -0.67 10.29
C PHE A 5 0.52 -0.56 10.95
N PHE A 6 1.40 -1.55 10.78
CA PHE A 6 2.75 -1.56 11.35
C PHE A 6 3.83 -1.45 10.29
N THR A 7 3.71 -2.18 9.19
CA THR A 7 4.73 -2.25 8.12
C THR A 7 4.87 -0.94 7.36
N LEU A 8 3.77 -0.29 6.99
CA LEU A 8 3.80 0.97 6.26
C LEU A 8 4.38 2.13 7.12
N PRO A 9 3.91 2.37 8.36
CA PRO A 9 4.55 3.38 9.22
C PRO A 9 6.02 3.09 9.50
N LEU A 10 6.41 1.82 9.67
CA LEU A 10 7.81 1.43 9.86
C LEU A 10 8.65 1.81 8.64
N LEU A 11 8.15 1.57 7.43
CA LEU A 11 8.82 1.95 6.19
C LEU A 11 9.00 3.47 6.09
N ILE A 12 7.93 4.23 6.31
CA ILE A 12 7.95 5.71 6.25
C ILE A 12 8.87 6.28 7.33
N ALA A 13 8.73 5.83 8.58
CA ALA A 13 9.56 6.29 9.69
C ALA A 13 11.04 5.93 9.48
N SER A 14 11.34 4.75 8.94
CA SER A 14 12.71 4.36 8.58
C SER A 14 13.29 5.28 7.52
N LEU A 15 12.56 5.55 6.44
CA LEU A 15 13.04 6.36 5.33
C LEU A 15 13.32 7.80 5.77
N TYR A 16 12.34 8.47 6.37
CA TYR A 16 12.48 9.86 6.80
C TYR A 16 13.40 10.00 8.02
N GLY A 17 13.29 9.08 8.98
CA GLY A 17 14.09 9.11 10.19
C GLY A 17 15.57 8.83 9.93
N LEU A 18 15.91 7.96 8.99
CA LEU A 18 17.32 7.72 8.66
C LEU A 18 17.91 8.86 7.84
N TYR A 19 17.21 9.39 6.84
CA TYR A 19 17.77 10.40 5.93
C TYR A 19 17.76 11.83 6.47
N PHE A 20 16.73 12.24 7.21
CA PHE A 20 16.58 13.64 7.66
C PHE A 20 16.99 13.85 9.11
N THR A 21 17.79 12.95 9.67
CA THR A 21 18.38 13.08 11.00
C THR A 21 19.90 12.88 10.94
N PRO A 22 20.65 13.20 12.01
CA PRO A 22 22.09 12.94 12.07
C PRO A 22 22.49 11.46 11.90
N LEU A 23 21.53 10.53 11.93
CA LEU A 23 21.78 9.11 11.65
C LEU A 23 22.32 8.90 10.24
N PHE A 24 21.84 9.68 9.25
CA PHE A 24 22.31 9.52 7.88
C PHE A 24 23.82 9.72 7.78
N ASP A 25 24.28 10.85 8.32
CA ASP A 25 25.69 11.23 8.29
C ASP A 25 26.56 10.22 9.04
N THR A 26 26.08 9.77 10.21
CA THR A 26 26.76 8.75 11.02
C THR A 26 26.91 7.43 10.28
N LEU A 27 25.86 6.98 9.58
CA LEU A 27 25.86 5.73 8.82
C LEU A 27 26.68 5.85 7.53
N MET A 28 26.61 6.98 6.81
CA MET A 28 27.37 7.19 5.58
C MET A 28 28.87 7.36 5.79
N SER A 29 29.29 7.84 6.96
CA SER A 29 30.70 8.09 7.26
C SER A 29 31.58 6.85 7.30
N THR A 30 31.00 5.65 7.36
CA THR A 30 31.75 4.39 7.42
C THR A 30 31.14 3.34 6.48
N TRP A 31 31.96 2.46 5.93
CA TRP A 31 31.47 1.36 5.08
C TRP A 31 30.50 0.45 5.83
N TRP A 32 30.79 0.13 7.10
CA TRP A 32 29.89 -0.67 7.93
C TRP A 32 28.56 0.02 8.20
N GLY A 33 28.56 1.33 8.47
CA GLY A 33 27.32 2.09 8.65
C GLY A 33 26.46 2.11 7.38
N HIS A 34 27.10 2.27 6.21
CA HIS A 34 26.43 2.22 4.93
C HIS A 34 25.80 0.84 4.67
N ASP A 35 26.54 -0.24 4.92
CA ASP A 35 26.04 -1.61 4.75
C ASP A 35 24.91 -1.94 5.74
N LEU A 36 24.98 -1.43 6.98
CA LEU A 36 23.90 -1.55 7.95
C LEU A 36 22.64 -0.81 7.50
N MET A 37 22.78 0.39 6.93
CA MET A 37 21.67 1.15 6.38
C MET A 37 21.02 0.41 5.20
N LEU A 38 21.83 -0.14 4.30
CA LEU A 38 21.34 -0.97 3.19
C LEU A 38 20.61 -2.21 3.71
N GLY A 39 21.20 -2.94 4.66
CA GLY A 39 20.60 -4.11 5.29
C GLY A 39 19.28 -3.78 5.99
N HIS A 40 19.19 -2.63 6.66
CA HIS A 40 17.97 -2.12 7.27
C HIS A 40 16.87 -1.89 6.23
N PHE A 41 17.15 -1.19 5.13
CA PHE A 41 16.14 -0.96 4.08
C PHE A 41 15.71 -2.25 3.39
N VAL A 42 16.63 -3.18 3.15
CA VAL A 42 16.28 -4.51 2.63
C VAL A 42 15.39 -5.26 3.63
N ALA A 43 15.70 -5.23 4.92
CA ALA A 43 14.91 -5.88 5.96
C ALA A 43 13.51 -5.27 6.08
N VAL A 44 13.40 -3.94 6.19
CA VAL A 44 12.12 -3.23 6.29
C VAL A 44 11.29 -3.36 5.02
N GLY A 45 11.91 -3.24 3.84
CA GLY A 45 11.25 -3.48 2.56
C GLY A 45 10.75 -4.93 2.43
N SER A 46 11.56 -5.91 2.86
CA SER A 46 11.14 -7.31 2.89
C SER A 46 9.95 -7.52 3.84
N LEU A 47 9.98 -6.93 5.04
CA LEU A 47 8.86 -6.99 5.99
C LEU A 47 7.60 -6.34 5.44
N PHE A 48 7.72 -5.28 4.65
CA PHE A 48 6.60 -4.61 3.99
C PHE A 48 6.01 -5.46 2.84
N TYR A 49 6.84 -6.08 2.00
CA TYR A 49 6.38 -6.89 0.87
C TYR A 49 5.98 -8.33 1.23
N PHE A 50 6.51 -8.88 2.32
CA PHE A 50 6.28 -10.26 2.74
C PHE A 50 4.79 -10.61 2.91
N PRO A 51 3.95 -9.78 3.58
CA PRO A 51 2.52 -10.04 3.72
C PRO A 51 1.78 -9.95 2.39
N LEU A 52 2.20 -9.02 1.53
CA LEU A 52 1.59 -8.74 0.22
C LEU A 52 1.80 -9.88 -0.78
N LEU A 53 2.93 -10.58 -0.68
CA LEU A 53 3.18 -11.82 -1.44
C LEU A 53 2.25 -12.96 -0.99
N GLY A 54 1.56 -12.84 0.15
CA GLY A 54 0.63 -13.83 0.67
C GLY A 54 1.32 -15.08 1.24
N VAL A 55 2.62 -14.95 1.55
CA VAL A 55 3.46 -15.94 2.24
C VAL A 55 3.21 -15.93 3.74
N ASP A 56 2.52 -14.91 4.26
CA ASP A 56 2.17 -14.80 5.68
C ASP A 56 1.33 -16.02 6.15
N PRO A 57 1.76 -16.75 7.19
CA PRO A 57 1.01 -17.84 7.81
C PRO A 57 -0.24 -17.37 8.59
N ALA A 58 -0.58 -16.08 8.57
CA ALA A 58 -1.73 -15.52 9.26
C ALA A 58 -3.04 -16.31 8.98
N PRO A 59 -3.81 -16.67 10.03
CA PRO A 59 -5.03 -17.49 9.90
C PRO A 59 -6.14 -16.87 9.04
N ARG A 60 -6.14 -15.54 8.89
CA ARG A 60 -7.06 -14.78 8.05
C ARG A 60 -6.26 -13.89 7.13
N LYS A 61 -6.32 -14.17 5.83
CA LYS A 61 -5.70 -13.30 4.83
C LYS A 61 -6.61 -12.09 4.61
N PRO A 62 -6.11 -10.84 4.78
CA PRO A 62 -6.90 -9.66 4.47
C PRO A 62 -7.31 -9.66 2.99
N HIS A 63 -8.41 -8.99 2.68
CA HIS A 63 -8.91 -8.88 1.30
C HIS A 63 -7.82 -8.29 0.40
N PRO A 64 -7.61 -8.80 -0.84
CA PRO A 64 -6.51 -8.35 -1.72
C PRO A 64 -6.45 -6.82 -1.93
N VAL A 65 -7.62 -6.17 -1.95
CA VAL A 65 -7.74 -4.71 -2.07
C VAL A 65 -7.06 -3.95 -0.91
N ILE A 66 -7.05 -4.50 0.30
CA ILE A 66 -6.41 -3.84 1.46
C ILE A 66 -4.90 -3.73 1.21
N GLY A 67 -4.27 -4.78 0.69
CA GLY A 67 -2.84 -4.75 0.37
C GLY A 67 -2.52 -3.85 -0.83
N MET A 68 -3.42 -3.76 -1.82
CA MET A 68 -3.27 -2.79 -2.92
C MET A 68 -3.38 -1.35 -2.42
N LEU A 69 -4.30 -1.09 -1.48
CA LEU A 69 -4.45 0.21 -0.86
C LEU A 69 -3.20 0.57 -0.06
N GLU A 70 -2.65 -0.38 0.71
CA GLU A 70 -1.41 -0.17 1.47
C GLU A 70 -0.23 0.21 0.55
N LEU A 71 -0.04 -0.51 -0.55
CA LEU A 71 0.96 -0.16 -1.59
C LEU A 71 0.74 1.26 -2.13
N THR A 72 -0.50 1.57 -2.50
CA THR A 72 -0.86 2.85 -3.10
C THR A 72 -0.67 4.02 -2.14
N VAL A 73 -1.01 3.84 -0.85
CA VAL A 73 -0.82 4.87 0.18
C VAL A 73 0.66 5.13 0.44
N GLY A 74 1.54 4.13 0.29
CA GLY A 74 2.98 4.31 0.43
C GLY A 74 3.62 5.16 -0.68
N MET A 75 3.11 5.09 -1.91
CA MET A 75 3.71 5.75 -3.08
C MET A 75 3.91 7.27 -2.88
N PRO A 76 2.90 8.06 -2.45
CA PRO A 76 3.10 9.50 -2.27
C PRO A 76 4.19 9.83 -1.25
N PHE A 77 4.33 9.07 -0.15
CA PHE A 77 5.36 9.32 0.85
C PHE A 77 6.77 9.06 0.32
N HIS A 78 6.92 8.02 -0.48
CA HIS A 78 8.18 7.66 -1.12
C HIS A 78 8.54 8.64 -2.25
N ALA A 79 7.56 9.01 -3.09
CA ALA A 79 7.74 10.01 -4.13
C ALA A 79 8.12 11.37 -3.53
N PHE A 80 7.43 11.80 -2.48
CA PHE A 80 7.72 13.05 -1.80
C PHE A 80 9.11 13.06 -1.16
N PHE A 81 9.58 11.92 -0.64
CA PHE A 81 10.94 11.78 -0.13
C PHE A 81 11.97 12.09 -1.23
N GLY A 82 11.88 11.43 -2.39
CA GLY A 82 12.84 11.64 -3.47
C GLY A 82 12.75 13.06 -4.07
N ILE A 83 11.54 13.62 -4.18
CA ILE A 83 11.33 15.02 -4.59
C ILE A 83 11.98 15.98 -3.58
N THR A 84 11.85 15.72 -2.28
CA THR A 84 12.47 16.55 -1.23
C THR A 84 13.99 16.54 -1.35
N VAL A 85 14.60 15.36 -1.55
CA VAL A 85 16.06 15.25 -1.80
C VAL A 85 16.45 15.97 -3.09
N MET A 86 15.66 15.77 -4.15
CA MET A 86 15.90 16.35 -5.48
C MET A 86 15.89 17.87 -5.48
N MET A 87 14.96 18.47 -4.71
CA MET A 87 14.75 19.92 -4.63
C MET A 87 15.49 20.59 -3.47
N SER A 88 16.25 19.82 -2.67
CA SER A 88 17.00 20.36 -1.54
C SER A 88 18.10 21.32 -2.03
N THR A 89 18.21 22.47 -1.37
CA THR A 89 19.25 23.48 -1.64
C THR A 89 20.52 23.25 -0.81
N SER A 90 20.48 22.30 0.13
CA SER A 90 21.63 21.86 0.91
C SER A 90 21.83 20.35 0.77
N LEU A 91 23.06 19.90 1.01
CA LEU A 91 23.36 18.47 1.00
C LEU A 91 22.66 17.77 2.18
N VAL A 92 22.11 16.58 1.94
CA VAL A 92 21.48 15.76 3.00
C VAL A 92 22.54 15.19 3.95
N THR A 93 23.79 15.06 3.48
CA THR A 93 24.96 14.73 4.31
C THR A 93 26.19 15.52 3.86
N PRO A 94 27.01 16.03 4.79
CA PRO A 94 28.30 16.63 4.47
C PRO A 94 29.33 15.62 3.94
N PHE A 95 29.14 14.31 4.14
CA PHE A 95 30.09 13.28 3.70
C PHE A 95 30.40 13.33 2.21
N PHE A 96 29.42 13.69 1.37
CA PHE A 96 29.57 13.81 -0.08
C PHE A 96 29.86 15.24 -0.57
N ALA A 97 30.17 16.18 0.33
CA ALA A 97 30.38 17.59 -0.04
C ALA A 97 31.65 17.83 -0.88
N HIS A 98 32.61 16.90 -0.84
CA HIS A 98 33.92 17.07 -1.46
C HIS A 98 34.34 15.83 -2.27
N PRO A 99 33.69 15.57 -3.42
CA PRO A 99 34.12 14.50 -4.30
C PRO A 99 35.51 14.81 -4.90
N PRO A 100 36.27 13.78 -5.32
CA PRO A 100 37.54 13.98 -6.02
C PRO A 100 37.36 14.89 -7.24
N GLN A 101 38.17 15.96 -7.33
CA GLN A 101 38.03 16.98 -8.39
C GLN A 101 38.05 16.38 -9.81
N GLN A 102 38.81 15.30 -10.02
CA GLN A 102 38.92 14.57 -11.28
C GLN A 102 37.59 13.97 -11.79
N TRP A 103 36.59 13.81 -10.93
CA TRP A 103 35.26 13.30 -11.32
C TRP A 103 34.37 14.39 -11.95
N GLY A 104 34.69 15.68 -11.74
CA GLY A 104 33.91 16.79 -12.29
C GLY A 104 32.45 16.82 -11.80
N ILE A 105 32.18 16.26 -10.62
CA ILE A 105 30.84 16.17 -10.03
C ILE A 105 30.57 17.40 -9.16
N GLU A 106 29.44 18.06 -9.42
CA GLU A 106 28.89 19.08 -8.53
C GLU A 106 27.96 18.40 -7.51
N PRO A 107 28.23 18.47 -6.20
CA PRO A 107 27.50 17.69 -5.19
C PRO A 107 25.99 17.91 -5.16
N LEU A 108 25.51 19.14 -5.33
CA LEU A 108 24.06 19.40 -5.30
C LEU A 108 23.36 18.85 -6.55
N ALA A 109 23.97 18.95 -7.72
CA ALA A 109 23.46 18.37 -8.96
C ALA A 109 23.44 16.84 -8.91
N ASP A 110 24.46 16.22 -8.31
CA ASP A 110 24.49 14.78 -8.08
C ASP A 110 23.38 14.34 -7.12
N GLN A 111 23.21 15.04 -6.00
CA GLN A 111 22.10 14.80 -5.07
C GLN A 111 20.73 15.01 -5.74
N SER A 112 20.60 16.03 -6.57
CA SER A 112 19.36 16.29 -7.31
C SER A 112 19.01 15.10 -8.21
N THR A 113 20.00 14.60 -8.93
CA THR A 113 19.90 13.40 -9.77
C THR A 113 19.59 12.15 -8.93
N ALA A 114 20.24 11.98 -7.79
CA ALA A 114 19.97 10.88 -6.86
C ALA A 114 18.52 10.91 -6.35
N GLY A 115 18.01 12.09 -5.98
CA GLY A 115 16.61 12.27 -5.60
C GLY A 115 15.65 11.91 -6.74
N ALA A 116 15.95 12.35 -7.97
CA ALA A 116 15.19 12.02 -9.19
C ALA A 116 15.15 10.51 -9.45
N ILE A 117 16.29 9.83 -9.33
CA ILE A 117 16.39 8.37 -9.45
C ILE A 117 15.60 7.69 -8.34
N ALA A 118 15.76 8.14 -7.09
CA ALA A 118 15.16 7.51 -5.93
C ALA A 118 13.64 7.42 -6.08
N TRP A 119 12.96 8.53 -6.43
CA TRP A 119 11.51 8.49 -6.61
C TRP A 119 11.10 7.75 -7.90
N ALA A 120 11.73 8.00 -9.04
CA ALA A 120 11.28 7.43 -10.32
C ALA A 120 11.46 5.91 -10.38
N PHE A 121 12.62 5.41 -9.93
CA PHE A 121 12.93 3.98 -9.95
C PHE A 121 12.30 3.23 -8.77
N GLY A 122 12.12 3.88 -7.62
CA GLY A 122 11.55 3.22 -6.45
C GLY A 122 10.10 2.80 -6.61
N GLU A 123 9.36 3.34 -7.58
CA GLU A 123 7.98 2.91 -7.86
C GLU A 123 7.89 1.65 -8.72
N ILE A 124 8.97 1.24 -9.41
CA ILE A 124 8.96 0.06 -10.30
C ILE A 124 8.57 -1.21 -9.54
N PRO A 125 9.18 -1.56 -8.39
CA PRO A 125 8.79 -2.74 -7.61
C PRO A 125 7.32 -2.66 -7.14
N THR A 126 6.87 -1.47 -6.75
CA THR A 126 5.50 -1.24 -6.28
C THR A 126 4.48 -1.51 -7.39
N LEU A 127 4.74 -1.00 -8.60
CA LEU A 127 3.90 -1.23 -9.78
C LEU A 127 3.85 -2.71 -10.18
N ILE A 128 4.99 -3.40 -10.15
CA ILE A 128 5.05 -4.84 -10.40
C ILE A 128 4.20 -5.59 -9.38
N MET A 129 4.31 -5.25 -8.09
CA MET A 129 3.53 -5.90 -7.03
C MET A 129 2.03 -5.65 -7.19
N LEU A 130 1.62 -4.41 -7.48
CA LEU A 130 0.23 -4.05 -7.76
C LEU A 130 -0.33 -4.89 -8.91
N LEU A 131 0.41 -5.03 -10.01
CA LEU A 131 0.00 -5.84 -11.16
C LEU A 131 -0.15 -7.32 -10.79
N VAL A 132 0.80 -7.87 -10.04
CA VAL A 132 0.75 -9.27 -9.57
C VAL A 132 -0.46 -9.49 -8.67
N MET A 133 -0.72 -8.58 -7.72
CA MET A 133 -1.86 -8.66 -6.82
C MET A 133 -3.18 -8.54 -7.58
N ALA A 134 -3.27 -7.62 -8.55
CA ALA A 134 -4.46 -7.41 -9.37
C ALA A 134 -4.75 -8.67 -10.20
N ALA A 135 -3.73 -9.24 -10.85
CA ALA A 135 -3.86 -10.48 -11.60
C ALA A 135 -4.30 -11.66 -10.70
N ARG A 136 -3.76 -11.77 -9.49
CA ARG A 136 -4.16 -12.80 -8.51
C ARG A 136 -5.60 -12.63 -8.06
N TRP A 137 -6.03 -11.40 -7.78
CA TRP A 137 -7.39 -11.09 -7.37
C TRP A 137 -8.39 -11.37 -8.48
N MET A 138 -8.17 -10.86 -9.70
CA MET A 138 -9.04 -11.13 -10.85
C MET A 138 -9.23 -12.64 -11.12
N ARG A 139 -8.16 -13.43 -11.03
CA ARG A 139 -8.23 -14.89 -11.16
C ARG A 139 -9.03 -15.55 -10.02
N SER A 140 -9.00 -14.97 -8.83
CA SER A 140 -9.77 -15.45 -7.68
C SER A 140 -11.26 -15.17 -7.87
N GLU A 141 -11.62 -13.94 -8.22
CA GLU A 141 -13.00 -13.53 -8.48
C GLU A 141 -13.63 -14.38 -9.59
N GLN A 142 -12.92 -14.62 -10.70
CA GLN A 142 -13.39 -15.50 -11.76
C GLN A 142 -13.69 -16.93 -11.30
N ARG A 143 -12.93 -17.46 -10.34
CA ARG A 143 -13.19 -18.80 -9.77
C ARG A 143 -14.41 -18.80 -8.86
N VAL A 144 -14.60 -17.73 -8.09
CA VAL A 144 -15.77 -17.57 -7.22
C VAL A 144 -17.02 -17.43 -8.07
N ALA A 145 -17.03 -16.52 -9.05
CA ALA A 145 -18.13 -16.33 -9.99
C ALA A 145 -18.56 -17.65 -10.66
N ARG A 146 -17.62 -18.41 -11.24
CA ARG A 146 -17.91 -19.72 -11.84
C ARG A 146 -18.44 -20.77 -10.86
N ARG A 147 -18.16 -20.65 -9.56
CA ARG A 147 -18.71 -21.55 -8.54
C ARG A 147 -20.13 -21.15 -8.18
N THR A 148 -20.38 -19.86 -8.05
CA THR A 148 -21.71 -19.28 -7.81
C THR A 148 -22.63 -19.56 -8.98
N ASP A 149 -22.22 -19.31 -10.23
CA ASP A 149 -23.01 -19.60 -11.44
C ASP A 149 -23.40 -21.09 -11.50
N ARG A 150 -22.44 -22.00 -11.23
CA ARG A 150 -22.72 -23.44 -11.20
C ARG A 150 -23.59 -23.89 -10.02
N ALA A 151 -23.68 -23.10 -8.95
CA ALA A 151 -24.59 -23.40 -7.84
C ALA A 151 -26.01 -22.97 -8.23
N ALA A 152 -26.16 -21.75 -8.76
CA ALA A 152 -27.38 -21.21 -9.34
C ALA A 152 -27.97 -22.13 -10.42
N ASP A 153 -27.15 -22.63 -11.37
CA ASP A 153 -27.58 -23.58 -12.40
C ASP A 153 -28.13 -24.90 -11.81
N ARG A 154 -27.70 -25.28 -10.60
CA ARG A 154 -28.11 -26.55 -9.95
C ARG A 154 -29.35 -26.40 -9.08
N ASP A 155 -29.52 -25.26 -8.41
CA ASP A 155 -30.64 -25.02 -7.50
C ASP A 155 -31.74 -24.12 -8.08
N GLY A 156 -31.56 -23.62 -9.31
CA GLY A 156 -32.54 -22.82 -10.03
C GLY A 156 -32.69 -21.42 -9.44
N ASP A 157 -31.58 -20.79 -9.05
CA ASP A 157 -31.55 -19.47 -8.42
C ASP A 157 -32.36 -19.42 -7.10
N ALA A 158 -32.32 -20.51 -6.32
CA ALA A 158 -33.09 -20.62 -5.08
C ALA A 158 -32.73 -19.53 -4.07
N GLU A 159 -31.43 -19.20 -3.96
CA GLU A 159 -30.92 -18.14 -3.08
C GLU A 159 -31.42 -16.76 -3.51
N LEU A 160 -31.36 -16.45 -4.80
CA LEU A 160 -31.85 -15.19 -5.37
C LEU A 160 -33.37 -15.04 -5.16
N THR A 161 -34.11 -16.14 -5.35
CA THR A 161 -35.55 -16.19 -5.15
C THR A 161 -35.94 -15.99 -3.67
N ALA A 162 -35.20 -16.60 -2.74
CA ALA A 162 -35.41 -16.40 -1.31
C ALA A 162 -35.09 -14.96 -0.89
N TYR A 163 -34.01 -14.38 -1.42
CA TYR A 163 -33.61 -13.01 -1.16
C TYR A 163 -34.64 -12.00 -1.68
N ASN A 164 -35.16 -12.19 -2.91
CA ASN A 164 -36.22 -11.35 -3.47
C ASN A 164 -37.51 -11.40 -2.64
N ARG A 165 -37.86 -12.57 -2.09
CA ARG A 165 -39.01 -12.71 -1.18
C ARG A 165 -38.83 -11.93 0.11
N TYR A 166 -37.65 -12.01 0.72
CA TYR A 166 -37.31 -11.25 1.91
C TYR A 166 -37.37 -9.72 1.67
N LEU A 167 -36.86 -9.25 0.53
CA LEU A 167 -36.98 -7.83 0.15
C LEU A 167 -38.43 -7.39 -0.04
N ALA A 168 -39.28 -8.26 -0.63
CA ALA A 168 -40.71 -8.00 -0.78
C ALA A 168 -41.39 -7.87 0.58
N GLU A 169 -41.08 -8.73 1.54
CA GLU A 169 -41.58 -8.66 2.92
C GLU A 169 -41.16 -7.34 3.61
N LEU A 170 -39.90 -6.93 3.45
CA LEU A 170 -39.40 -5.64 3.97
C LEU A 170 -40.11 -4.44 3.34
N SER A 171 -40.37 -4.49 2.03
CA SER A 171 -41.09 -3.43 1.32
C SER A 171 -42.56 -3.32 1.79
N ALA A 172 -43.22 -4.46 2.03
CA ALA A 172 -44.60 -4.52 2.50
C ALA A 172 -44.74 -4.04 3.95
N ALA A 173 -43.86 -4.48 4.84
CA ALA A 173 -43.75 -3.92 6.19
C ALA A 173 -43.40 -2.42 6.16
N GLY A 174 -42.63 -2.02 5.14
CA GLY A 174 -42.30 -0.65 4.75
C GLY A 174 -43.52 0.23 4.48
N SER A 175 -44.42 -0.25 3.62
CA SER A 175 -45.65 0.46 3.29
C SER A 175 -46.64 0.51 4.45
N ASP A 176 -46.71 -0.54 5.27
CA ASP A 176 -47.61 -0.58 6.43
C ASP A 176 -47.24 0.47 7.49
N TRP A 177 -45.95 0.68 7.77
CA TRP A 177 -45.53 1.71 8.72
C TRP A 177 -45.82 3.13 8.20
N ALA A 178 -45.66 3.36 6.89
CA ALA A 178 -45.97 4.65 6.28
C ALA A 178 -47.48 4.94 6.27
N GLY A 179 -48.31 3.91 6.09
CA GLY A 179 -49.76 4.00 6.22
C GLY A 179 -50.20 4.38 7.64
N VAL A 180 -49.66 3.71 8.66
CA VAL A 180 -49.97 3.99 10.08
C VAL A 180 -49.56 5.41 10.51
N ALA A 181 -48.44 5.95 9.99
CA ALA A 181 -47.98 7.30 10.32
C ALA A 181 -48.83 8.43 9.72
N THR A 182 -49.66 8.14 8.70
CA THR A 182 -50.50 9.14 8.01
C THR A 182 -51.96 9.13 8.46
N SER A 183 -52.37 8.17 9.29
CA SER A 183 -53.72 8.13 9.87
C SER A 183 -53.88 9.25 10.91
N PRO A 184 -54.85 10.18 10.74
CA PRO A 184 -55.13 11.20 11.75
C PRO A 184 -55.65 10.53 13.03
N PRO A 185 -55.29 11.02 14.23
CA PRO A 185 -55.84 10.49 15.47
C PRO A 185 -57.36 10.73 15.47
N ASP A 186 -58.08 9.62 15.50
CA ASP A 186 -59.51 9.48 15.66
C ASP A 186 -59.96 10.27 16.92
N ARG A 187 -60.78 11.31 16.67
CA ARG A 187 -61.37 12.20 17.69
C ARG A 187 -62.77 11.75 18.06
#